data_AF-A0A7N0U154-F1
#
_entry.id   AF-A0A7N0U154-F1
#
_cell.length_a   1.000
_cell.length_b   1.000
_cell.length_c   1.000
_cell.angle_alpha   90.00
_cell.angle_beta   90.00
_cell.angle_gamma   90.00
#
_symmetry.space_group_name_H-M   'P 1'
#
loop_
_entity.id
_entity.type
_entity.pdbx_description
1 polymer ?
#
loop_
_entity_poly.entity_id
_entity_poly.type
_entity_poly.pdbx_seq_one_letter_code
_entity_poly.pdbx_strand_id
1 'polypeptide(L)'
;MVVISNSSRRASTTLEKLKSLGFDPSLFVGAITSGELTHQYLQRRDDAWFAALGRSCIHMTWNDRGAISLEGLNLKVVDSVEEADFILAHGTEALGQSSGAAWPMELEDLEKILEACAAKEIPMVVANPDYVTVEARALRIMPGTLADKYEKLGGVVKWMGKPDKVR
;
A
#
# COMPACT_ATOMS: atom_id res chain seq x y z
N MET A 1 -10.79 -22.73 6.28
CA MET A 1 -10.48 -21.48 7.01
C MET A 1 -10.26 -20.34 6.01
N VAL A 2 -10.52 -19.08 6.37
CA VAL A 2 -10.15 -17.91 5.56
C VAL A 2 -9.10 -17.11 6.31
N VAL A 3 -8.04 -16.70 5.62
CA VAL A 3 -6.97 -15.87 6.20
C VAL A 3 -7.31 -14.40 6.00
N ILE A 4 -7.31 -13.61 7.07
CA ILE A 4 -7.55 -12.16 7.00
C ILE A 4 -6.30 -11.44 7.50
N SER A 5 -5.59 -10.75 6.60
CA SER A 5 -4.28 -10.14 6.88
C SER A 5 -4.21 -8.67 6.43
N ASN A 6 -3.48 -7.85 7.16
CA ASN A 6 -3.22 -6.45 6.77
C ASN A 6 -2.08 -6.33 5.75
N SER A 7 -1.54 -7.45 5.24
CA SER A 7 -0.51 -7.43 4.20
C SER A 7 -0.93 -6.57 3.00
N SER A 8 0.01 -5.74 2.53
CA SER A 8 -0.13 -4.96 1.29
C SER A 8 -0.03 -5.80 0.01
N ARG A 9 0.19 -7.12 0.13
CA ARG A 9 0.25 -8.04 -1.01
C ARG A 9 -1.13 -8.53 -1.41
N ARG A 10 -1.26 -9.00 -2.64
CA ARG A 10 -2.45 -9.71 -3.14
C ARG A 10 -2.73 -10.98 -2.33
N ALA A 11 -3.97 -11.46 -2.38
CA ALA A 11 -4.38 -12.68 -1.68
C ALA A 11 -3.59 -13.91 -2.15
N SER A 12 -3.32 -14.01 -3.46
CA SER A 12 -2.52 -15.10 -4.06
C SER A 12 -1.14 -15.23 -3.42
N THR A 13 -0.40 -14.12 -3.28
CA THR A 13 0.93 -14.13 -2.66
C THR A 13 0.90 -14.55 -1.19
N THR A 14 -0.19 -14.25 -0.48
CA THR A 14 -0.35 -14.70 0.92
C THR A 14 -0.58 -16.22 0.99
N LEU A 15 -1.40 -16.77 0.10
CA LEU A 15 -1.62 -18.22 0.02
C LEU A 15 -0.34 -18.97 -0.40
N GLU A 16 0.40 -18.45 -1.36
CA GLU A 16 1.71 -18.97 -1.76
C GLU A 16 2.71 -18.97 -0.60
N LYS A 17 2.76 -17.88 0.17
CA LYS A 17 3.61 -17.79 1.37
C LYS A 17 3.23 -18.85 2.40
N LEU A 18 1.95 -19.07 2.68
CA LEU A 18 1.50 -20.11 3.60
C LEU A 18 1.93 -21.51 3.12
N LYS A 19 1.79 -21.78 1.83
CA LYS A 19 2.30 -23.03 1.22
C LYS A 19 3.81 -23.17 1.42
N SER A 20 4.60 -22.11 1.18
CA SER A 20 6.06 -22.16 1.37
C SER A 20 6.49 -22.36 2.83
N LEU A 21 5.63 -22.01 3.79
CA LEU A 21 5.83 -22.24 5.22
C LEU A 21 5.44 -23.66 5.66
N GLY A 22 4.99 -24.52 4.73
CA GLY A 22 4.65 -25.92 5.00
C GLY A 22 3.20 -26.16 5.43
N PHE A 23 2.33 -25.15 5.36
CA PHE A 23 0.90 -25.37 5.59
C PHE A 23 0.24 -26.06 4.39
N ASP A 24 -0.65 -27.00 4.65
CA ASP A 24 -1.48 -27.62 3.63
C ASP A 24 -2.48 -26.59 3.04
N PRO A 25 -2.41 -26.26 1.73
CA PRO A 25 -3.33 -25.34 1.09
C PRO A 25 -4.81 -25.73 1.23
N SER A 26 -5.12 -27.03 1.38
CA SER A 26 -6.49 -27.53 1.51
C SER A 26 -7.22 -27.01 2.77
N LEU A 27 -6.46 -26.55 3.77
CA LEU A 27 -7.00 -25.96 4.99
C LEU A 27 -7.59 -24.56 4.77
N PHE A 28 -7.24 -23.91 3.65
CA PHE A 28 -7.62 -22.54 3.35
C PHE A 28 -8.56 -22.48 2.15
N VAL A 29 -9.73 -21.89 2.37
CA VAL A 29 -10.70 -21.59 1.29
C VAL A 29 -10.26 -20.34 0.51
N GLY A 30 -9.47 -19.46 1.15
CA GLY A 30 -8.91 -18.28 0.53
C GLY A 30 -8.23 -17.34 1.52
N ALA A 31 -7.77 -16.21 1.01
CA ALA A 31 -7.21 -15.10 1.80
C ALA A 31 -7.87 -13.78 1.39
N ILE A 32 -8.07 -12.91 2.36
CA ILE A 32 -8.46 -11.51 2.17
C ILE A 32 -7.34 -10.68 2.79
N THR A 33 -6.70 -9.87 1.96
CA THR A 33 -5.61 -8.99 2.38
C THR A 33 -5.96 -7.54 2.15
N SER A 34 -5.35 -6.62 2.91
CA SER A 34 -5.45 -5.19 2.62
C SER A 34 -5.04 -4.85 1.20
N GLY A 35 -3.93 -5.42 0.71
CA GLY A 35 -3.49 -5.26 -0.68
C GLY A 35 -4.49 -5.77 -1.72
N GLU A 36 -5.19 -6.87 -1.43
CA GLU A 36 -6.26 -7.39 -2.29
C GLU A 36 -7.44 -6.41 -2.36
N LEU A 37 -7.89 -5.92 -1.20
CA LEU A 37 -8.96 -4.94 -1.13
C LEU A 37 -8.58 -3.65 -1.87
N THR A 38 -7.40 -3.09 -1.58
CA THR A 38 -6.89 -1.90 -2.27
C THR A 38 -6.86 -2.09 -3.79
N HIS A 39 -6.34 -3.22 -4.26
CA HIS A 39 -6.30 -3.50 -5.70
C HIS A 39 -7.71 -3.54 -6.31
N GLN A 40 -8.65 -4.25 -5.67
CA GLN A 40 -10.01 -4.36 -6.20
C GLN A 40 -10.73 -3.01 -6.25
N TYR A 41 -10.57 -2.17 -5.23
CA TYR A 41 -11.16 -0.82 -5.22
C TYR A 41 -10.52 0.11 -6.25
N LEU A 42 -9.19 0.04 -6.44
CA LEU A 42 -8.50 0.80 -7.50
C LEU A 42 -8.87 0.32 -8.91
N GLN A 43 -9.14 -0.98 -9.07
CA GLN A 43 -9.52 -1.55 -10.36
C GLN A 43 -10.97 -1.20 -10.72
N ARG A 44 -11.91 -1.38 -9.79
CA ARG A 44 -13.35 -1.19 -10.04
C ARG A 44 -13.75 0.27 -10.00
N ARG A 45 -13.23 1.03 -9.03
CA ARG A 45 -13.54 2.45 -8.79
C ARG A 45 -15.05 2.73 -8.77
N ASP A 46 -15.83 1.81 -8.23
CA ASP A 46 -17.27 1.90 -8.05
C ASP A 46 -17.65 2.63 -6.74
N ASP A 47 -16.74 2.68 -5.77
CA ASP A 47 -16.83 3.58 -4.61
C ASP A 47 -16.54 5.03 -5.00
N ALA A 48 -17.34 5.98 -4.49
CA ALA A 48 -17.25 7.40 -4.86
C ALA A 48 -15.88 8.02 -4.52
N TRP A 49 -15.26 7.60 -3.43
CA TRP A 49 -13.93 8.08 -3.04
C TRP A 49 -12.85 7.62 -4.03
N PHE A 50 -12.88 6.34 -4.42
CA PHE A 50 -11.95 5.79 -5.41
C PHE A 50 -12.24 6.26 -6.84
N ALA A 51 -13.50 6.55 -7.18
CA ALA A 51 -13.90 7.11 -8.46
C ALA A 51 -13.38 8.54 -8.65
N ALA A 52 -13.32 9.32 -7.57
CA ALA A 52 -12.83 10.70 -7.58
C ALA A 52 -11.31 10.80 -7.71
N LEU A 53 -10.56 9.74 -7.39
CA LEU A 53 -9.12 9.72 -7.60
C LEU A 53 -8.78 9.87 -9.11
N GLY A 54 -7.73 10.60 -9.43
CA GLY A 54 -7.13 10.56 -10.77
C GLY A 54 -6.38 9.26 -11.04
N ARG A 55 -5.51 9.22 -12.04
CA ARG A 55 -4.80 8.00 -12.47
C ARG A 55 -3.30 8.05 -12.23
N SER A 56 -2.77 9.21 -11.85
CA SER A 56 -1.36 9.42 -11.57
C SER A 56 -1.09 9.28 -10.08
N CYS A 57 -0.12 8.48 -9.67
CA CYS A 57 0.21 8.32 -8.25
C CYS A 57 1.70 8.32 -7.96
N ILE A 58 2.06 8.89 -6.82
CA ILE A 58 3.33 8.56 -6.16
C ILE A 58 3.14 7.22 -5.48
N HIS A 59 3.95 6.23 -5.86
CA HIS A 59 3.84 4.87 -5.31
C HIS A 59 4.96 4.64 -4.29
N MET A 60 4.58 4.50 -3.02
CA MET A 60 5.50 4.09 -1.96
C MET A 60 5.42 2.57 -1.80
N THR A 61 6.54 1.88 -1.99
CA THR A 61 6.59 0.42 -2.15
C THR A 61 7.70 -0.20 -1.31
N TRP A 62 7.84 -1.51 -1.41
CA TRP A 62 8.92 -2.26 -0.79
C TRP A 62 10.14 -2.35 -1.71
N ASN A 63 11.33 -2.49 -1.13
CA ASN A 63 12.54 -2.82 -1.88
C ASN A 63 12.95 -4.27 -1.60
N ASP A 64 13.58 -4.50 -0.44
CA ASP A 64 14.14 -5.78 -0.05
C ASP A 64 13.07 -6.86 0.10
N ARG A 65 11.84 -6.45 0.45
CA ARG A 65 10.70 -7.38 0.54
C ARG A 65 10.11 -7.72 -0.82
N GLY A 66 10.52 -7.05 -1.88
CA GLY A 66 9.99 -7.13 -3.25
C GLY A 66 8.85 -6.16 -3.48
N ALA A 67 9.03 -5.27 -4.47
CA ALA A 67 8.06 -4.25 -4.87
C ALA A 67 6.67 -4.84 -5.18
N ILE A 68 5.62 -4.05 -4.91
CA ILE A 68 4.25 -4.42 -5.27
C ILE A 68 3.98 -4.02 -6.73
N SER A 69 3.62 -4.99 -7.57
CA SER A 69 3.18 -4.72 -8.94
C SER A 69 1.82 -4.01 -8.96
N LEU A 70 1.71 -2.98 -9.81
CA LEU A 70 0.46 -2.26 -10.10
C LEU A 70 -0.17 -2.68 -11.44
N GLU A 71 0.30 -3.78 -12.02
CA GLU A 71 -0.20 -4.30 -13.29
C GLU A 71 -1.72 -4.49 -13.27
N GLY A 72 -2.38 -4.13 -14.37
CA GLY A 72 -3.83 -4.24 -14.52
C GLY A 72 -4.65 -3.14 -13.83
N LEU A 73 -4.02 -2.20 -13.11
CA LEU A 73 -4.74 -1.07 -12.49
C LEU A 73 -4.87 0.15 -13.41
N ASN A 74 -4.13 0.20 -14.52
CA ASN A 74 -4.05 1.37 -15.41
C ASN A 74 -3.75 2.65 -14.62
N LEU A 75 -2.72 2.60 -13.78
CA LEU A 75 -2.20 3.75 -13.04
C LEU A 75 -0.89 4.22 -13.68
N LYS A 76 -0.68 5.53 -13.71
CA LYS A 76 0.58 6.16 -14.10
C LYS A 76 1.38 6.43 -12.83
N VAL A 77 2.48 5.72 -12.63
CA VAL A 77 3.42 6.07 -11.55
C VAL A 77 4.19 7.33 -11.97
N VAL A 78 4.18 8.35 -11.12
CA VAL A 78 4.83 9.64 -11.38
C VAL A 78 5.89 9.93 -10.32
N ASP A 79 6.93 10.66 -10.74
CA ASP A 79 8.11 10.94 -9.92
C ASP A 79 8.04 12.34 -9.27
N SER A 80 6.98 13.12 -9.53
CA SER A 80 6.80 14.48 -9.03
C SER A 80 5.46 14.67 -8.34
N VAL A 81 5.44 15.53 -7.32
CA VAL A 81 4.24 15.89 -6.56
C VAL A 81 3.25 16.68 -7.44
N GLU A 82 3.77 17.44 -8.40
CA GLU A 82 3.00 18.24 -9.37
C GLU A 82 2.10 17.39 -10.27
N GLU A 83 2.51 16.16 -10.57
CA GLU A 83 1.77 15.26 -11.46
C GLU A 83 0.90 14.26 -10.72
N ALA A 84 0.96 14.22 -9.38
CA ALA A 84 0.32 13.19 -8.58
C ALA A 84 -1.13 13.55 -8.24
N ASP A 85 -2.06 12.64 -8.54
CA ASP A 85 -3.45 12.75 -8.13
C ASP A 85 -3.66 12.16 -6.72
N PHE A 86 -2.82 11.20 -6.32
CA PHE A 86 -2.84 10.57 -4.99
C PHE A 86 -1.50 9.90 -4.65
N ILE A 87 -1.31 9.58 -3.37
CA ILE A 87 -0.23 8.70 -2.89
C ILE A 87 -0.79 7.29 -2.73
N LEU A 88 -0.05 6.28 -3.17
CA LEU A 88 -0.37 4.86 -2.94
C LEU A 88 0.73 4.22 -2.10
N ALA A 89 0.44 3.96 -0.83
CA ALA A 89 1.40 3.39 0.11
C ALA A 89 1.17 1.88 0.32
N HIS A 90 2.04 1.09 -0.29
CA HIS A 90 2.15 -0.34 -0.08
C HIS A 90 3.34 -0.72 0.83
N GLY A 91 4.38 0.11 0.85
CA GLY A 91 5.63 -0.13 1.59
C GLY A 91 6.31 1.16 2.02
N THR A 92 7.44 1.01 2.70
CA THR A 92 8.18 2.11 3.36
C THR A 92 9.68 2.08 3.04
N GLU A 93 10.08 1.47 1.92
CA GLU A 93 11.50 1.20 1.61
C GLU A 93 11.92 1.76 0.24
N ALA A 94 10.97 2.17 -0.61
CA ALA A 94 11.26 2.63 -1.96
C ALA A 94 10.12 3.46 -2.57
N LEU A 95 10.46 4.20 -3.62
CA LEU A 95 9.50 4.73 -4.59
C LEU A 95 9.39 3.81 -5.80
N GLY A 96 8.17 3.52 -6.23
CA GLY A 96 7.92 2.91 -7.54
C GLY A 96 8.27 3.90 -8.64
N GLN A 97 8.77 3.39 -9.75
CA GLN A 97 9.06 4.14 -10.97
C GLN A 97 8.06 3.80 -12.07
N SER A 98 7.92 4.69 -13.05
CA SER A 98 7.09 4.45 -14.25
C SER A 98 7.49 3.20 -15.04
N SER A 99 8.73 2.74 -14.92
CA SER A 99 9.25 1.49 -15.51
C SER A 99 8.76 0.22 -14.81
N GLY A 100 8.14 0.35 -13.62
CA GLY A 100 7.80 -0.76 -12.73
C GLY A 100 8.94 -1.17 -11.78
N ALA A 101 10.11 -0.53 -11.88
CA ALA A 101 11.19 -0.71 -10.92
C ALA A 101 10.88 0.01 -9.58
N ALA A 102 11.63 -0.34 -8.54
CA ALA A 102 11.60 0.36 -7.26
C ALA A 102 12.96 1.03 -7.01
N TRP A 103 12.93 2.31 -6.68
CA TRP A 103 14.09 3.09 -6.29
C TRP A 103 14.18 3.12 -4.75
N PRO A 104 15.20 2.51 -4.14
CA PRO A 104 15.36 2.51 -2.68
C PRO A 104 15.37 3.93 -2.11
N MET A 105 14.64 4.13 -1.02
CA MET A 105 14.54 5.42 -0.36
C MET A 105 14.34 5.24 1.14
N GLU A 106 15.08 6.00 1.93
CA GLU A 106 14.97 6.00 3.37
C GLU A 106 13.63 6.61 3.82
N LEU A 107 13.18 6.23 5.02
CA LEU A 107 11.88 6.66 5.54
C LEU A 107 11.78 8.20 5.62
N GLU A 108 12.84 8.86 6.08
CA GLU A 108 12.88 10.32 6.21
C GLU A 108 12.72 11.03 4.87
N ASP A 109 13.20 10.44 3.78
CA ASP A 109 13.04 11.01 2.44
C ASP A 109 11.63 10.76 1.89
N LEU A 110 11.03 9.61 2.19
CA LEU A 110 9.60 9.37 1.92
C LEU A 110 8.71 10.37 2.68
N GLU A 111 9.06 10.69 3.94
CA GLU A 111 8.32 11.68 4.74
C GLU A 111 8.41 13.09 4.17
N LYS A 112 9.52 13.51 3.58
CA LYS A 112 9.61 14.81 2.88
C LYS A 112 8.66 14.90 1.70
N ILE A 113 8.46 13.79 0.98
CA ILE A 113 7.49 13.72 -0.12
C ILE A 113 6.07 13.86 0.43
N LEU A 114 5.78 13.24 1.58
CA LEU A 114 4.51 13.42 2.28
C LEU A 114 4.27 14.89 2.66
N GLU A 115 5.26 15.60 3.19
CA GLU A 115 5.13 17.03 3.52
C GLU A 115 4.77 17.87 2.28
N ALA A 116 5.43 17.61 1.16
CA ALA A 116 5.12 18.28 -0.10
C ALA A 116 3.71 17.94 -0.65
N CYS A 117 3.28 16.68 -0.53
CA CYS A 117 1.95 16.25 -0.94
C CYS A 117 0.83 16.86 -0.07
N ALA A 118 1.07 16.94 1.24
CA ALA A 118 0.12 17.52 2.19
C ALA A 118 -0.12 19.01 1.90
N ALA A 119 0.93 19.75 1.55
CA ALA A 119 0.82 21.16 1.14
C ALA A 119 -0.04 21.38 -0.12
N LYS A 120 -0.26 20.32 -0.92
CA LYS A 120 -1.12 20.33 -2.11
C LYS A 120 -2.43 19.56 -1.93
N GLU A 121 -2.73 19.14 -0.71
CA GLU A 121 -3.96 18.41 -0.36
C GLU A 121 -4.15 17.10 -1.15
N ILE A 122 -3.04 16.45 -1.55
CA ILE A 122 -3.09 15.18 -2.29
C ILE A 122 -3.58 14.06 -1.37
N PRO A 123 -4.61 13.27 -1.71
CA PRO A 123 -5.06 12.18 -0.83
C PRO A 123 -4.09 10.99 -0.84
N MET A 124 -4.10 10.20 0.23
CA MET A 124 -3.26 9.00 0.38
C MET A 124 -4.12 7.74 0.53
N VAL A 125 -3.78 6.67 -0.18
CA VAL A 125 -4.33 5.32 0.01
C VAL A 125 -3.29 4.44 0.69
N VAL A 126 -3.66 3.82 1.81
CA VAL A 126 -2.75 3.00 2.61
C VAL A 126 -3.19 1.55 2.53
N ALA A 127 -2.40 0.74 1.84
CA ALA A 127 -2.70 -0.67 1.57
C ALA A 127 -2.21 -1.62 2.67
N ASN A 128 -1.67 -1.09 3.76
CA ASN A 128 -1.37 -1.84 4.98
C ASN A 128 -1.46 -0.88 6.18
N PRO A 129 -2.49 -1.00 7.02
CA PRO A 129 -2.74 -0.09 8.14
C PRO A 129 -1.89 -0.41 9.38
N ASP A 130 -1.10 -1.49 9.38
CA ASP A 130 -0.20 -1.78 10.48
C ASP A 130 0.88 -0.68 10.58
N TYR A 131 1.24 -0.29 11.80
CA TYR A 131 2.28 0.69 12.07
C TYR A 131 3.66 0.06 12.09
N VAL A 132 3.75 -1.10 12.75
CA VAL A 132 4.98 -1.89 12.87
C VAL A 132 4.67 -3.37 12.80
N THR A 133 5.65 -4.18 12.42
CA THR A 133 5.60 -5.63 12.51
C THR A 133 6.87 -6.19 13.15
N VAL A 134 6.79 -7.39 13.71
CA VAL A 134 7.94 -8.10 14.27
C VAL A 134 8.45 -9.08 13.23
N GLU A 135 9.69 -8.90 12.79
CA GLU A 135 10.37 -9.81 11.87
C GLU A 135 11.62 -10.37 12.53
N ALA A 136 11.63 -11.69 12.75
CA ALA A 136 12.64 -12.46 13.50
C ALA A 136 12.87 -11.94 14.93
N ARG A 137 13.53 -10.79 15.09
CA ARG A 137 13.84 -10.12 16.37
C ARG A 137 13.88 -8.58 16.27
N ALA A 138 13.48 -8.00 15.14
CA ALA A 138 13.50 -6.55 14.92
C ALA A 138 12.08 -6.03 14.64
N LEU A 139 11.79 -4.84 15.16
CA LEU A 139 10.61 -4.08 14.74
C LEU A 139 10.89 -3.48 13.36
N ARG A 140 9.92 -3.64 12.47
CA ARG A 140 9.95 -3.12 11.11
C ARG A 140 8.81 -2.14 10.93
N ILE A 141 9.12 -0.99 10.38
CA ILE A 141 8.15 0.06 10.08
C ILE A 141 7.25 -0.41 8.94
N MET A 142 5.96 -0.11 9.04
CA MET A 142 4.93 -0.52 8.10
C MET A 142 4.16 0.72 7.60
N PRO A 143 3.41 0.62 6.49
CA PRO A 143 2.81 1.79 5.83
C PRO A 143 1.84 2.61 6.69
N GLY A 144 1.25 2.03 7.75
CA GLY A 144 0.46 2.77 8.73
C GLY A 144 1.26 3.87 9.46
N THR A 145 2.59 3.76 9.55
CA THR A 145 3.44 4.83 10.11
C THR A 145 3.48 6.05 9.18
N LEU A 146 3.60 5.83 7.87
CA LEU A 146 3.53 6.91 6.87
C LEU A 146 2.15 7.57 6.87
N ALA A 147 1.10 6.77 7.00
CA ALA A 147 -0.28 7.23 7.08
C ALA A 147 -0.54 8.13 8.30
N ASP A 148 -0.10 7.69 9.48
CA ASP A 148 -0.21 8.45 10.72
C ASP A 148 0.56 9.77 10.67
N LYS A 149 1.76 9.77 10.06
CA LYS A 149 2.50 10.99 9.77
C LYS A 149 1.68 11.89 8.82
N TYR A 150 1.07 11.34 7.78
CA TYR A 150 0.29 12.10 6.81
C TYR A 150 -0.93 12.77 7.42
N GLU A 151 -1.68 12.06 8.28
CA GLU A 151 -2.81 12.64 9.01
C GLU A 151 -2.38 13.78 9.94
N LYS A 152 -1.22 13.65 10.61
CA LYS A 152 -0.65 14.73 11.45
C LYS A 152 -0.24 15.97 10.65
N LEU A 153 0.05 15.81 9.36
CA LEU A 153 0.30 16.90 8.43
C LEU A 153 -1.02 17.52 7.88
N GLY A 154 -2.19 17.00 8.29
CA GLY A 154 -3.49 17.42 7.78
C GLY A 154 -3.93 16.72 6.49
N GLY A 155 -3.17 15.72 6.04
CA GLY A 155 -3.48 14.95 4.83
C GLY A 155 -4.68 14.02 5.02
N VAL A 156 -5.42 13.79 3.93
CA VAL A 156 -6.56 12.85 3.92
C VAL A 156 -6.07 11.45 3.59
N VAL A 157 -6.36 10.49 4.47
CA VAL A 157 -5.97 9.08 4.30
C VAL A 157 -7.18 8.17 4.11
N LYS A 158 -7.13 7.30 3.10
CA LYS A 158 -8.01 6.13 2.94
C LYS A 158 -7.27 4.89 3.42
N TRP A 159 -7.63 4.44 4.61
CA TRP A 159 -7.09 3.24 5.24
C TRP A 159 -7.76 1.98 4.66
N MET A 160 -6.95 1.03 4.19
CA MET A 160 -7.45 -0.23 3.62
C MET A 160 -7.05 -1.42 4.48
N GLY A 161 -8.02 -2.07 5.12
CA GLY A 161 -7.77 -3.22 6.00
C GLY A 161 -8.37 -3.04 7.38
N LYS A 162 -7.96 -3.92 8.30
CA LYS A 162 -8.41 -3.90 9.70
C LYS A 162 -7.64 -2.81 10.49
N PRO A 163 -8.24 -2.17 11.51
CA PRO A 163 -9.56 -2.45 12.09
C PRO A 163 -10.74 -1.79 11.36
N ASP A 164 -10.46 -0.96 10.35
CA ASP A 164 -11.48 -0.18 9.68
C ASP A 164 -12.49 -1.07 8.95
N LYS A 165 -13.75 -0.61 8.99
CA LYS A 165 -14.80 -1.19 8.15
C LYS A 165 -14.61 -0.62 6.75
N VAL A 166 -14.13 -1.45 5.83
CA VAL A 166 -14.19 -1.14 4.41
C VAL A 166 -15.68 -1.20 4.02
N ARG A 167 -16.30 -0.02 3.82
CA ARG A 167 -17.69 0.14 3.39
C ARG A 167 -17.75 0.53 1.93
#